data_AF-A0A2V9TE78-F1
#
_entry.id   AF-A0A2V9TE78-F1
#
_cell.length_a   1.000
_cell.length_b   1.000
_cell.length_c   1.000
_cell.angle_alpha   90.00
_cell.angle_beta   90.00
_cell.angle_gamma   90.00
#
_symmetry.space_group_name_H-M   'P 1'
#
loop_
_entity.id
_entity.type
_entity.pdbx_description
1 polymer ?
#
loop_
_entity_poly.entity_id
_entity_poly.type
_entity_poly.pdbx_seq_one_letter_code
_entity_poly.pdbx_strand_id
1 'polypeptide(L)' 'LSDRFKNVAEQGHIYAKTGSLGGVKSLSGYATTEHGDRIAFSILSNNFNLPNKRVTDTIDAILEAIVEDGPRRRK' A
#
# COMPACT_ATOMS: atom_id res chain seq x y z
N LEU A 1 -8.61 -5.45 -4.20
CA LEU A 1 -7.65 -5.86 -3.15
C LEU A 1 -7.63 -7.37 -2.97
N SER A 2 -8.69 -8.11 -3.32
CA SER A 2 -8.83 -9.56 -3.08
C SER A 2 -7.69 -10.46 -3.58
N ASP A 3 -6.96 -10.05 -4.62
CA ASP A 3 -5.79 -10.77 -5.15
C ASP A 3 -4.43 -10.15 -4.74
N ARG A 4 -4.44 -9.05 -3.98
CA ARG A 4 -3.24 -8.34 -3.51
C ARG A 4 -3.15 -8.47 -1.99
N PHE A 5 -1.94 -8.69 -1.46
CA PHE A 5 -1.69 -8.77 -0.02
C PHE A 5 -2.46 -9.88 0.71
N LYS A 6 -2.76 -11.04 0.10
CA LYS A 6 -3.60 -12.08 0.74
C LYS A 6 -3.19 -12.38 2.19
N ASN A 7 -1.90 -12.59 2.44
CA ASN A 7 -1.41 -12.88 3.79
C ASN A 7 -1.57 -11.71 4.79
N VAL A 8 -1.41 -10.46 4.33
CA VAL A 8 -1.44 -9.25 5.19
C VAL A 8 -2.87 -8.70 5.35
N ALA A 9 -3.69 -8.86 4.33
CA ALA A 9 -5.11 -8.51 4.32
C ALA A 9 -5.96 -9.50 5.12
N GLU A 10 -5.64 -10.81 5.08
CA GLU A 10 -6.30 -11.84 5.89
C GLU A 10 -6.11 -11.64 7.40
N GLN A 11 -4.98 -11.03 7.79
CA GLN A 11 -4.68 -10.65 9.16
C GLN A 11 -5.28 -9.28 9.55
N GLY A 12 -5.99 -8.61 8.63
CA GLY A 12 -6.67 -7.33 8.91
C GLY A 12 -5.73 -6.14 9.07
N HIS A 13 -4.49 -6.23 8.60
CA HIS A 13 -3.52 -5.14 8.76
C HIS A 13 -3.77 -3.98 7.79
N ILE A 14 -4.44 -4.18 6.65
CA ILE A 14 -4.57 -3.16 5.60
C ILE A 14 -6.04 -2.94 5.21
N TYR A 15 -6.49 -1.69 5.30
CA TYR A 15 -7.79 -1.24 4.79
C TYR A 15 -7.57 -0.10 3.79
N ALA A 16 -7.78 -0.38 2.50
CA ALA A 16 -7.46 0.57 1.45
C ALA A 16 -8.43 0.54 0.28
N LYS A 17 -8.50 1.67 -0.43
CA LYS A 17 -9.23 1.82 -1.68
C LYS A 17 -8.26 1.95 -2.85
N THR A 18 -8.49 1.18 -3.90
CA THR A 18 -7.77 1.28 -5.17
C THR A 18 -8.48 2.25 -6.12
N GLY A 19 -7.71 3.08 -6.82
CA GLY A 19 -8.16 3.87 -7.96
C GLY A 19 -7.33 3.56 -9.21
N SER A 20 -7.98 3.54 -10.38
CA SER A 20 -7.33 3.30 -11.66
C SER A 20 -8.04 4.07 -12.76
N LEU A 21 -7.27 4.83 -13.54
CA LEU A 21 -7.71 5.49 -14.78
C LEU A 21 -6.55 5.36 -15.80
N GLY A 22 -6.78 5.58 -17.09
CA GLY A 22 -5.71 5.50 -18.09
C GLY A 22 -4.50 6.36 -17.70
N GLY A 23 -3.33 5.74 -17.52
CA GLY A 23 -2.11 6.42 -17.06
C GLY A 23 -2.08 6.84 -15.59
N VAL A 24 -3.05 6.39 -14.78
CA VAL A 24 -3.16 6.70 -13.33
C VAL A 24 -3.41 5.44 -12.50
N LYS A 25 -2.65 5.30 -11.40
CA LYS A 25 -2.85 4.28 -10.37
C LYS A 25 -2.80 4.96 -9.00
N SER A 26 -3.74 4.62 -8.13
CA SER A 26 -3.75 5.10 -6.75
C SER A 26 -4.15 4.03 -5.75
N LEU A 27 -3.62 4.15 -4.54
CA LEU A 27 -3.97 3.34 -3.38
C LEU A 27 -3.88 4.20 -2.12
N SER A 28 -4.99 4.32 -1.41
CA SER A 28 -5.05 5.12 -0.17
C SER A 28 -5.82 4.37 0.90
N GLY A 29 -5.40 4.53 2.15
CA GLY A 29 -6.00 3.78 3.25
C GLY A 29 -5.23 3.87 4.55
N TYR A 30 -5.47 2.87 5.38
CA TYR A 30 -4.83 2.66 6.67
C TYR A 30 -4.12 1.32 6.68
N ALA A 31 -2.93 1.29 7.28
CA ALA A 31 -2.17 0.09 7.55
C ALA A 31 -1.87 0.01 9.05
N THR A 32 -1.84 -1.21 9.59
CA THR A 32 -1.37 -1.50 10.94
C THR A 32 -0.03 -2.21 10.80
N THR A 33 1.00 -1.60 11.33
CA THR A 33 2.37 -2.13 11.31
C THR A 33 2.49 -3.39 12.16
N GLU A 34 3.56 -4.16 12.00
CA GLU A 34 3.85 -5.32 12.88
C GLU A 34 4.00 -4.91 14.35
N HIS A 35 4.38 -3.66 14.61
CA HIS A 35 4.48 -3.10 15.96
C HIS A 35 3.13 -2.64 16.54
N GLY A 36 2.04 -2.74 15.78
CA GLY A 36 0.69 -2.36 16.19
C GLY A 36 0.35 -0.88 15.98
N ASP A 37 1.28 -0.07 15.45
CA ASP A 37 1.01 1.32 15.11
C ASP A 37 0.13 1.42 13.87
N ARG A 38 -0.88 2.31 13.92
CA ARG A 38 -1.73 2.62 12.77
C ARG A 38 -1.16 3.77 11.95
N ILE A 39 -0.94 3.54 10.67
CA ILE A 39 -0.42 4.51 9.70
C ILE A 39 -1.51 4.81 8.67
N ALA A 40 -1.71 6.09 8.38
CA ALA A 40 -2.47 6.53 7.22
C ALA A 40 -1.54 6.71 6.02
N PHE A 41 -1.94 6.25 4.84
CA PHE A 41 -1.14 6.35 3.63
C PHE A 41 -1.97 6.77 2.42
N SER A 42 -1.31 7.41 1.45
CA SER A 42 -1.89 7.76 0.16
C SER A 42 -0.80 7.75 -0.91
N ILE A 43 -0.92 6.82 -1.85
CA ILE A 43 0.06 6.61 -2.93
C ILE A 43 -0.65 6.90 -4.25
N LEU A 44 -0.09 7.84 -5.02
CA LEU A 44 -0.61 8.23 -6.33
C LEU A 44 0.51 8.19 -7.36
N SER A 45 0.25 7.54 -8.49
CA SER A 45 1.14 7.49 -9.65
C SER A 45 0.37 7.95 -10.88
N ASN A 46 0.77 9.09 -11.43
CA ASN A 46 0.16 9.73 -12.59
C ASN A 46 1.15 9.78 -13.75
N ASN A 47 0.63 9.82 -14.98
CA ASN A 47 1.40 10.00 -16.21
C ASN A 47 2.58 9.02 -16.34
N PHE A 48 2.42 7.79 -15.85
CA PHE A 48 3.47 6.78 -15.96
C PHE A 48 3.52 6.21 -17.38
N ASN A 49 4.73 5.95 -17.86
CA ASN A 49 4.99 5.34 -19.17
C ASN A 49 5.38 3.84 -19.06
N LEU A 50 5.22 3.27 -17.87
CA LEU A 50 5.53 1.87 -17.56
C LEU A 50 4.29 0.97 -17.71
N PRO A 51 4.47 -0.35 -17.87
CA PRO A 51 3.35 -1.28 -17.79
C PRO A 51 2.60 -1.15 -16.47
N ASN A 52 1.27 -1.18 -16.53
CA ASN A 52 0.37 -1.08 -15.36
C ASN A 52 0.78 -2.01 -14.21
N LYS A 53 1.26 -3.22 -14.53
CA LYS A 53 1.68 -4.21 -13.55
C LYS A 53 2.87 -3.70 -12.73
N ARG A 54 3.91 -3.14 -13.36
CA ARG A 54 5.10 -2.64 -12.64
C ARG A 54 4.75 -1.54 -11.64
N VAL A 55 3.85 -0.63 -12.02
CA VAL A 55 3.37 0.42 -11.11
C VAL A 55 2.60 -0.20 -9.94
N THR A 56 1.75 -1.18 -10.22
CA THR A 56 0.96 -1.88 -9.21
C THR A 56 1.85 -2.65 -8.22
N ASP A 57 2.86 -3.35 -8.72
CA ASP A 57 3.84 -4.10 -7.92
C ASP A 57 4.69 -3.15 -7.06
N THR A 58 5.04 -1.97 -7.60
CA THR A 58 5.79 -0.95 -6.83
C THR A 58 4.95 -0.38 -5.69
N ILE A 59 3.65 -0.11 -5.95
CA ILE A 59 2.71 0.31 -4.90
C ILE A 59 2.58 -0.77 -3.82
N ASP A 60 2.60 -2.05 -4.22
CA ASP A 60 2.56 -3.18 -3.27
C ASP A 60 3.81 -3.22 -2.39
N ALA A 61 5.00 -3.13 -2.98
CA ALA A 61 6.26 -3.13 -2.24
C ALA A 61 6.38 -1.94 -1.25
N ILE A 62 5.87 -0.75 -1.63
CA ILE A 62 5.84 0.39 -0.71
C ILE A 62 4.96 0.09 0.50
N LEU A 63 3.80 -0.55 0.28
CA LEU A 63 2.88 -0.85 1.38
C LEU A 63 3.40 -1.96 2.30
N GLU A 64 4.06 -2.98 1.73
CA GLU A 64 4.78 -4.00 2.51
C GLU A 64 5.85 -3.36 3.39
N ALA A 65 6.68 -2.48 2.83
CA ALA A 65 7.68 -1.75 3.59
C ALA A 65 7.08 -0.87 4.70
N ILE A 66 5.89 -0.27 4.49
CA ILE A 66 5.18 0.49 5.53
C ILE A 66 4.71 -0.42 6.68
N VAL A 67 4.29 -1.65 6.38
CA VAL A 67 3.84 -2.61 7.39
C VAL A 67 5.03 -3.12 8.22
N GLU A 68 6.16 -3.37 7.57
CA GLU A 68 7.41 -3.81 8.21
C GLU A 68 8.09 -2.69 9.03
N ASP A 69 8.25 -1.49 8.47
CA ASP A 69 9.06 -0.40 9.06
C ASP A 69 8.22 0.54 9.96
N GLY A 70 7.37 -0.01 10.82
CA GLY A 70 6.52 0.79 11.71
C GLY A 70 7.31 1.88 12.46
N PRO A 71 6.76 3.10 12.66
CA PRO A 71 7.52 4.27 13.08
C PRO A 71 8.30 3.95 14.35
N ARG A 72 9.63 3.95 14.25
CA ARG A 72 10.50 3.80 15.42
C ARG A 72 10.06 4.80 16.48
N ARG A 73 9.45 4.31 17.57
CA ARG A 73 9.14 5.14 18.75
C ARG A 73 10.42 5.87 19.13
N ARG A 74 10.48 7.17 18.86
CA ARG A 74 11.49 8.03 19.49
C ARG A 74 11.19 8.00 20.98
N LYS A 75 12.09 7.36 21.74
CA LYS A 75 12.18 7.54 23.19
C LYS A 75 12.57 8.97 23.51
#